data_AF-A0A7S0L1Y3-F1
#
_entry.id   AF-A0A7S0L1Y3-F1
#
_cell.length_a   1.000
_cell.length_b   1.000
_cell.length_c   1.000
_cell.angle_alpha   90.00
_cell.angle_beta   90.00
_cell.angle_gamma   90.00
#
_symmetry.space_group_name_H-M   'P 1'
#
loop_
_entity.id
_entity.type
_entity.pdbx_description
1 polymer ?
#
loop_
_entity_poly.entity_id
_entity_poly.type
_entity_poly.pdbx_seq_one_letter_code
_entity_poly.pdbx_strand_id
1 'polypeptide(L)'
;CPLQCSPNGNSITNIATCDPSSGIGSAVEGSAHPQGRRKDVARMLALIEVAKVITTSFLLILALDTLLRYCAPGFGAASTRYNLLHALLNTFVVVRIAPDVYFVLTNPLEAMSAPYSDVPLATTISLHLFHCVSQYKTLTPVDWAHHLVSNMLVSFLCFPFDYGPLMQWGLFFICGFPGGVDYYLLTLVKLGSIHAATEKRVNRVLNTWIRAPGIVCWMPFMLACRAAGKSKVPDWVLALQCILNFVNAMYFQDRVVANSAVVDWCTENAVDKRLAEAGAGAA
;
A
#
# COMPACT_ATOMS: atom_id res chain seq x y z
N CYS A 1 -19.73 18.30 37.65
CA CYS A 1 -18.46 18.10 38.36
C CYS A 1 -17.43 19.12 37.89
N PRO A 2 -17.18 20.20 38.66
CA PRO A 2 -16.15 21.15 38.28
C PRO A 2 -14.78 20.64 38.76
N LEU A 3 -13.83 20.60 37.85
CA LEU A 3 -12.41 20.33 38.12
C LEU A 3 -11.81 21.54 38.85
N GLN A 4 -11.33 21.29 40.06
CA GLN A 4 -10.54 22.23 40.85
C GLN A 4 -9.14 22.41 40.23
N CYS A 5 -8.80 23.65 39.91
CA CYS A 5 -7.42 24.10 39.75
C CYS A 5 -6.70 24.08 41.10
N SER A 6 -5.51 23.49 41.15
CA SER A 6 -4.57 23.65 42.27
C SER A 6 -3.43 24.59 41.85
N PRO A 7 -3.15 25.68 42.60
CA PRO A 7 -2.00 26.54 42.37
C PRO A 7 -0.88 26.19 43.36
N ASN A 8 0.24 25.66 42.86
CA ASN A 8 1.54 25.66 43.54
C ASN A 8 2.57 25.68 42.38
N GLY A 9 3.35 26.72 42.14
CA GLY A 9 4.04 27.55 43.12
C GLY A 9 5.37 26.90 43.45
N ASN A 10 6.37 27.04 42.57
CA ASN A 10 7.79 27.05 42.95
C ASN A 10 8.64 27.60 41.80
N SER A 11 9.09 28.84 42.02
CA SER A 11 10.20 29.47 41.33
C SER A 11 11.51 28.82 41.74
N ILE A 12 12.32 28.36 40.79
CA ILE A 12 13.76 28.17 40.99
C ILE A 12 14.48 28.95 39.89
N THR A 13 14.89 30.16 40.26
CA THR A 13 15.95 30.93 39.62
C THR A 13 17.28 30.21 39.82
N ASN A 14 17.87 29.68 38.76
CA ASN A 14 19.31 29.37 38.74
C ASN A 14 19.97 30.31 37.73
N ILE A 15 20.65 31.32 38.30
CA ILE A 15 21.60 32.18 37.61
C ILE A 15 22.87 31.34 37.45
N ALA A 16 23.12 30.86 36.24
CA ALA A 16 24.41 30.27 35.89
C ALA A 16 25.35 31.37 35.41
N THR A 17 26.45 31.51 36.13
CA THR A 17 27.59 32.39 35.85
C THR A 17 28.28 32.01 34.54
N CYS A 18 28.50 33.00 33.67
CA CYS A 18 29.37 32.88 32.51
C CYS A 18 30.84 32.85 32.95
N ASP A 19 31.57 31.79 32.57
CA ASP A 19 33.03 31.71 32.66
C ASP A 19 33.60 31.86 31.22
N PRO A 20 34.33 32.96 30.91
CA PRO A 20 35.00 33.12 29.64
C PRO A 20 36.50 32.84 29.83
N SER A 21 36.89 31.58 29.69
CA SER A 21 38.31 31.21 29.64
C SER A 21 38.59 30.21 28.51
N SER A 22 39.13 30.80 27.43
CA SER A 22 40.17 30.29 26.53
C SER A 22 40.63 28.82 26.70
N GLY A 23 40.51 28.05 25.61
CA GLY A 23 41.19 26.78 25.46
C GLY A 23 41.25 26.32 24.00
N ILE A 24 42.33 26.71 23.31
CA ILE A 24 42.74 26.14 22.02
C ILE A 24 43.04 24.66 22.25
N GLY A 25 42.20 23.76 21.71
CA GLY A 25 42.31 22.32 21.91
C GLY A 25 42.21 21.55 20.59
N SER A 26 43.37 21.09 20.12
CA SER A 26 43.63 19.90 19.30
C SER A 26 42.49 19.29 18.46
N ALA A 27 42.71 19.25 17.15
CA ALA A 27 41.99 18.40 16.21
C ALA A 27 41.98 16.93 16.70
N VAL A 28 40.83 16.50 17.22
CA VAL A 28 40.57 15.10 17.57
C VAL A 28 40.34 14.35 16.25
N GLU A 29 41.30 13.50 15.87
CA GLU A 29 41.11 12.49 14.83
C GLU A 29 39.86 11.67 15.15
N GLY A 30 38.83 11.86 14.33
CA GLY A 30 37.54 11.19 14.46
C GLY A 30 37.69 9.68 14.25
N SER A 31 37.86 8.94 15.35
CA SER A 31 37.75 7.49 15.33
C SER A 31 36.33 7.12 14.89
N ALA A 32 36.17 6.64 13.66
CA ALA A 32 34.90 6.19 13.14
C ALA A 32 34.36 5.07 14.05
N HIS A 33 33.35 5.39 14.85
CA HIS A 33 32.79 4.50 15.86
C HIS A 33 32.29 3.21 15.18
N PRO A 34 32.74 2.00 15.59
CA PRO A 34 32.42 0.72 14.94
C PRO A 34 30.92 0.36 14.90
N GLN A 35 30.06 1.15 15.54
CA GLN A 35 28.62 0.95 15.63
C GLN A 35 27.86 1.40 14.36
N GLY A 36 28.40 2.34 13.58
CA GLY A 36 27.82 2.76 12.29
C GLY A 36 27.86 1.64 11.25
N ARG A 37 29.04 1.04 11.07
CA ARG A 37 29.29 -0.02 10.06
C ARG A 37 28.37 -1.24 10.22
N ARG A 38 28.00 -1.62 11.46
CA ARG A 38 27.08 -2.75 11.71
C ARG A 38 25.65 -2.48 11.23
N LYS A 39 25.17 -1.24 11.37
CA LYS A 39 23.81 -0.87 10.95
C LYS A 39 23.68 -0.88 9.43
N ASP A 40 24.72 -0.45 8.72
CA ASP A 40 24.73 -0.43 7.26
C ASP A 40 24.71 -1.84 6.67
N VAL A 41 25.51 -2.76 7.23
CA VAL A 41 25.51 -4.18 6.82
C VAL A 41 24.14 -4.82 7.03
N ALA A 42 23.49 -4.59 8.18
CA ALA A 42 22.16 -5.15 8.45
C ALA A 42 21.11 -4.64 7.45
N ARG A 43 21.14 -3.35 7.10
CA ARG A 43 20.25 -2.77 6.07
C ARG A 43 20.50 -3.36 4.70
N MET A 44 21.76 -3.55 4.29
CA MET A 44 22.08 -4.17 3.01
C MET A 44 21.58 -5.62 2.94
N LEU A 45 21.76 -6.40 4.02
CA LEU A 45 21.25 -7.76 4.08
C LEU A 45 19.72 -7.82 3.99
N ALA A 46 19.02 -6.91 4.68
CA ALA A 46 17.56 -6.81 4.58
C ALA A 46 17.09 -6.52 3.14
N LEU A 47 17.77 -5.59 2.43
CA LEU A 47 17.46 -5.29 1.03
C LEU A 47 17.71 -6.49 0.10
N ILE A 48 18.76 -7.27 0.35
CA ILE A 48 19.04 -8.50 -0.41
C ILE A 48 17.92 -9.52 -0.20
N GLU A 49 17.45 -9.71 1.03
CA GLU A 49 16.33 -10.62 1.31
C GLU A 49 15.03 -10.16 0.64
N VAL A 50 14.72 -8.86 0.70
CA VAL A 50 13.57 -8.29 -0.04
C VAL A 50 13.72 -8.54 -1.54
N ALA A 51 14.89 -8.29 -2.12
CA ALA A 51 15.14 -8.52 -3.55
C ALA A 51 14.95 -9.99 -3.93
N LYS A 52 15.45 -10.93 -3.11
CA LYS A 52 15.24 -12.38 -3.30
C LYS A 52 13.76 -12.74 -3.32
N VAL A 53 12.97 -12.22 -2.37
CA VAL A 53 11.53 -12.47 -2.31
C VAL A 53 10.84 -11.90 -3.56
N ILE A 54 11.22 -10.70 -3.98
CA ILE A 54 10.66 -10.07 -5.19
C ILE A 54 10.95 -10.93 -6.43
N THR A 55 12.22 -11.30 -6.64
CA THR A 55 12.63 -12.11 -7.79
C THR A 55 11.95 -13.49 -7.78
N THR A 56 11.93 -14.16 -6.63
CA THR A 56 11.31 -15.50 -6.52
C THR A 56 9.81 -15.44 -6.80
N SER A 57 9.11 -14.45 -6.25
CA SER A 57 7.68 -14.25 -6.48
C SER A 57 7.40 -13.94 -7.95
N PHE A 58 8.22 -13.09 -8.58
CA PHE A 58 8.10 -12.78 -10.01
C PHE A 58 8.24 -14.03 -10.89
N LEU A 59 9.25 -14.88 -10.61
CA LEU A 59 9.47 -16.12 -11.35
C LEU A 59 8.31 -17.12 -11.16
N LEU A 60 7.77 -17.20 -9.95
CA LEU A 60 6.59 -18.03 -9.66
C LEU A 60 5.36 -17.53 -10.44
N ILE A 61 5.12 -16.22 -10.47
CA ILE A 61 4.03 -15.61 -11.24
C ILE A 61 4.18 -15.94 -12.72
N LEU A 62 5.39 -15.79 -13.26
CA LEU A 62 5.69 -16.11 -14.67
C LEU A 62 5.43 -17.59 -14.99
N ALA A 63 5.82 -18.49 -14.09
CA ALA A 63 5.56 -19.92 -14.23
C ALA A 63 4.06 -20.22 -14.21
N LEU A 64 3.31 -19.59 -13.31
CA LEU A 64 1.85 -19.74 -13.22
C LEU A 64 1.13 -19.16 -14.44
N ASP A 65 1.55 -17.99 -14.97
CA ASP A 65 1.00 -17.43 -16.21
C ASP A 65 1.22 -18.39 -17.39
N THR A 66 2.43 -18.96 -17.47
CA THR A 66 2.80 -19.95 -18.49
C THR A 66 1.94 -21.20 -18.39
N LEU A 67 1.75 -21.73 -17.18
CA LEU A 67 0.89 -22.87 -16.93
C LEU A 67 -0.56 -22.58 -17.35
N LEU A 68 -1.12 -21.44 -16.93
CA LEU A 68 -2.48 -21.03 -17.32
C LEU A 68 -2.62 -20.88 -18.84
N ARG A 69 -1.60 -20.33 -19.51
CA ARG A 69 -1.61 -20.15 -20.96
C ARG A 69 -1.68 -21.46 -21.73
N TYR A 70 -0.97 -22.49 -21.28
CA TYR A 70 -0.84 -23.75 -22.03
C TYR A 70 -1.73 -24.88 -21.51
N CYS A 71 -2.15 -24.85 -20.24
CA CYS A 71 -2.86 -25.96 -19.60
C CYS A 71 -4.32 -25.64 -19.23
N ALA A 72 -4.76 -24.39 -19.31
CA ALA A 72 -6.14 -24.00 -18.95
C ALA A 72 -6.91 -23.46 -20.17
N PRO A 73 -7.81 -24.26 -20.77
CA PRO A 73 -8.73 -23.78 -21.81
C PRO A 73 -9.52 -22.56 -21.30
N GLY A 74 -9.71 -21.55 -22.16
CA GLY A 74 -10.37 -20.29 -21.80
C GLY A 74 -9.44 -19.19 -21.25
N PHE A 75 -8.19 -19.51 -20.91
CA PHE A 75 -7.20 -18.54 -20.40
C PHE A 75 -6.20 -18.06 -21.47
N GLY A 76 -6.57 -18.12 -22.75
CA GLY A 76 -5.72 -17.66 -23.86
C GLY A 76 -5.41 -16.15 -23.80
N ALA A 77 -6.35 -15.34 -23.31
CA ALA A 77 -6.19 -13.89 -23.21
C ALA A 77 -5.32 -13.50 -21.99
N ALA A 78 -4.28 -12.69 -22.24
CA ALA A 78 -3.35 -12.24 -21.20
C ALA A 78 -4.04 -11.47 -20.06
N SER A 79 -5.06 -10.66 -20.37
CA SER A 79 -5.84 -9.94 -19.36
C SER A 79 -6.63 -10.88 -18.44
N THR A 80 -7.13 -12.01 -18.94
CA THR A 80 -7.86 -12.99 -18.14
C THR A 80 -6.94 -13.72 -17.17
N ARG A 81 -5.75 -14.13 -17.64
CA ARG A 81 -4.72 -14.73 -16.77
C ARG A 81 -4.24 -13.77 -15.71
N TYR A 82 -3.92 -12.53 -16.10
CA TYR A 82 -3.50 -11.51 -15.14
C TYR A 82 -4.54 -11.29 -14.05
N ASN A 83 -5.83 -11.17 -14.40
CA ASN A 83 -6.89 -11.01 -13.40
C ASN A 83 -6.95 -12.19 -12.42
N LEU A 84 -6.83 -13.43 -12.91
CA LEU A 84 -6.83 -14.60 -12.02
C LEU A 84 -5.59 -14.64 -11.13
N LEU A 85 -4.40 -14.42 -11.69
CA LEU A 85 -3.14 -14.37 -10.94
C LEU A 85 -3.20 -13.30 -9.85
N HIS A 86 -3.75 -12.13 -10.18
CA HIS A 86 -3.94 -11.03 -9.24
C HIS A 86 -4.87 -11.45 -8.10
N ALA A 87 -6.02 -12.07 -8.40
CA ALA A 87 -6.94 -12.57 -7.38
C ALA A 87 -6.31 -13.63 -6.44
N LEU A 88 -5.56 -14.58 -7.00
CA LEU A 88 -4.88 -15.63 -6.23
C LEU A 88 -3.81 -15.06 -5.30
N LEU A 89 -3.00 -14.12 -5.79
CA LEU A 89 -1.95 -13.49 -5.00
C LEU A 89 -2.50 -12.56 -3.93
N ASN A 90 -3.57 -11.83 -4.22
CA ASN A 90 -4.27 -11.05 -3.20
C ASN A 90 -4.86 -11.94 -2.11
N THR A 91 -5.37 -13.12 -2.47
CA THR A 91 -5.84 -14.12 -1.50
C THR A 91 -4.69 -14.60 -0.62
N PHE A 92 -3.54 -14.93 -1.22
CA PHE A 92 -2.33 -15.28 -0.47
C PHE A 92 -1.92 -14.15 0.49
N VAL A 93 -1.84 -12.90 0.00
CA VAL A 93 -1.50 -11.73 0.80
C VAL A 93 -2.46 -11.59 1.99
N VAL A 94 -3.77 -11.64 1.75
CA VAL A 94 -4.81 -11.55 2.79
C VAL A 94 -4.61 -12.62 3.87
N VAL A 95 -4.40 -13.88 3.48
CA VAL A 95 -4.19 -14.98 4.43
C VAL A 95 -2.93 -14.74 5.27
N ARG A 96 -1.84 -14.24 4.65
CA ARG A 96 -0.58 -13.98 5.35
C ARG A 96 -0.65 -12.80 6.32
N ILE A 97 -1.44 -11.78 6.02
CA ILE A 97 -1.55 -10.56 6.84
C ILE A 97 -2.74 -10.56 7.81
N ALA A 98 -3.63 -11.53 7.74
CA ALA A 98 -4.79 -11.60 8.63
C ALA A 98 -4.44 -11.50 10.13
N PRO A 99 -3.35 -12.15 10.64
CA PRO A 99 -2.93 -11.97 12.02
C PRO A 99 -2.54 -10.52 12.35
N ASP A 100 -1.85 -9.84 11.43
CA ASP A 100 -1.40 -8.46 11.59
C ASP A 100 -2.60 -7.49 11.59
N VAL A 101 -3.58 -7.70 10.71
CA VAL A 101 -4.84 -6.92 10.69
C VAL A 101 -5.60 -7.08 12.00
N TYR A 102 -5.72 -8.32 12.51
CA TYR A 102 -6.34 -8.58 13.81
C TYR A 102 -5.55 -7.92 14.95
N PHE A 103 -4.22 -7.94 14.88
CA PHE A 103 -3.37 -7.26 15.85
C PHE A 103 -3.61 -5.75 15.87
N VAL A 104 -3.68 -5.09 14.72
CA VAL A 104 -3.96 -3.64 14.62
C VAL A 104 -5.31 -3.30 15.27
N LEU A 105 -6.34 -4.14 15.04
CA LEU A 105 -7.67 -3.94 15.64
C LEU A 105 -7.68 -4.09 17.17
N THR A 106 -6.91 -5.04 17.70
CA THR A 106 -6.89 -5.36 19.13
C THR A 106 -5.86 -4.55 19.93
N ASN A 107 -4.81 -4.08 19.28
CA ASN A 107 -3.69 -3.37 19.89
C ASN A 107 -3.27 -2.14 19.04
N PRO A 108 -4.18 -1.19 18.79
CA PRO A 108 -3.96 -0.12 17.82
C PRO A 108 -2.80 0.83 18.17
N LEU A 109 -2.43 0.93 19.46
CA LEU A 109 -1.29 1.76 19.90
C LEU A 109 0.08 1.08 19.68
N GLU A 110 0.12 -0.23 19.50
CA GLU A 110 1.34 -1.00 19.22
C GLU A 110 1.48 -1.35 17.73
N ALA A 111 0.58 -0.86 16.89
CA ALA A 111 0.49 -1.20 15.47
C ALA A 111 1.75 -0.86 14.67
N MET A 112 2.60 0.06 15.15
CA MET A 112 3.86 0.46 14.51
C MET A 112 5.13 -0.03 15.22
N SER A 113 5.00 -0.73 16.35
CA SER A 113 6.13 -1.19 17.18
C SER A 113 6.29 -2.71 17.17
N ALA A 114 5.23 -3.44 16.85
CA ALA A 114 5.23 -4.89 16.83
C ALA A 114 5.97 -5.46 15.59
N PRO A 115 6.50 -6.69 15.67
CA PRO A 115 7.10 -7.36 14.52
C PRO A 115 6.07 -7.64 13.42
N TYR A 116 6.52 -7.61 12.16
CA TYR A 116 5.72 -7.98 10.99
C TYR A 116 6.63 -8.60 9.90
N SER A 117 6.05 -9.00 8.78
CA SER A 117 6.79 -9.57 7.64
C SER A 117 6.63 -8.73 6.37
N ASP A 118 7.73 -8.42 5.70
CA ASP A 118 7.73 -7.73 4.40
C ASP A 118 7.36 -8.64 3.22
N VAL A 119 7.26 -9.95 3.42
CA VAL A 119 6.97 -10.92 2.33
C VAL A 119 5.69 -10.59 1.56
N PRO A 120 4.56 -10.26 2.20
CA PRO A 120 3.34 -9.90 1.47
C PRO A 120 3.53 -8.65 0.61
N LEU A 121 4.17 -7.60 1.13
CA LEU A 121 4.44 -6.37 0.38
C LEU A 121 5.37 -6.64 -0.82
N ALA A 122 6.45 -7.38 -0.61
CA ALA A 122 7.38 -7.78 -1.67
C ALA A 122 6.68 -8.64 -2.76
N THR A 123 5.76 -9.53 -2.36
CA THR A 123 4.95 -10.33 -3.29
C THR A 123 4.04 -9.43 -4.12
N THR A 124 3.36 -8.46 -3.51
CA THR A 124 2.53 -7.47 -4.21
C THR A 124 3.35 -6.65 -5.21
N ILE A 125 4.55 -6.19 -4.84
CA ILE A 125 5.44 -5.47 -5.76
C ILE A 125 5.76 -6.35 -6.98
N SER A 126 6.06 -7.63 -6.76
CA SER A 126 6.40 -8.58 -7.82
C SER A 126 5.28 -8.77 -8.83
N LEU A 127 4.03 -8.85 -8.36
CA LEU A 127 2.84 -8.92 -9.20
C LEU A 127 2.71 -7.70 -10.13
N HIS A 128 2.94 -6.51 -9.58
CA HIS A 128 2.83 -5.28 -10.35
C HIS A 128 4.00 -5.08 -11.31
N LEU A 129 5.21 -5.50 -10.92
CA LEU A 129 6.35 -5.57 -11.85
C LEU A 129 6.05 -6.52 -13.00
N PHE A 130 5.51 -7.70 -12.72
CA PHE A 130 5.07 -8.64 -13.75
C PHE A 130 4.04 -8.02 -14.68
N HIS A 131 3.03 -7.33 -14.16
CA HIS A 131 2.03 -6.63 -14.95
C HIS A 131 2.65 -5.55 -15.85
N CYS A 132 3.47 -4.67 -15.26
CA CYS A 132 4.17 -3.62 -15.99
C CYS A 132 5.03 -4.17 -17.12
N VAL A 133 5.75 -5.27 -16.90
CA VAL A 133 6.62 -5.88 -17.92
C VAL A 133 5.81 -6.62 -18.98
N SER A 134 4.82 -7.43 -18.59
CA SER A 134 4.07 -8.29 -19.51
C SER A 134 3.03 -7.54 -20.34
N GLN A 135 2.53 -6.39 -19.85
CA GLN A 135 1.44 -5.62 -20.45
C GLN A 135 1.80 -4.16 -20.75
N TYR A 136 3.09 -3.80 -20.79
CA TYR A 136 3.57 -2.43 -20.97
C TYR A 136 2.95 -1.67 -22.17
N LYS A 137 2.61 -2.38 -23.25
CA LYS A 137 2.01 -1.78 -24.46
C LYS A 137 0.54 -1.39 -24.31
N THR A 138 -0.16 -1.93 -23.32
CA THR A 138 -1.60 -1.71 -23.13
C THR A 138 -1.91 -0.81 -21.94
N LEU A 139 -0.90 -0.40 -21.16
CA LEU A 139 -1.07 0.45 -20.00
C LEU A 139 -1.31 1.90 -20.41
N THR A 140 -2.38 2.49 -19.89
CA THR A 140 -2.66 3.91 -20.03
C THR A 140 -1.73 4.73 -19.13
N PRO A 141 -1.60 6.05 -19.33
CA PRO A 141 -0.84 6.91 -18.42
C PRO A 141 -1.32 6.84 -16.96
N VAL A 142 -2.62 6.67 -16.75
CA VAL A 142 -3.22 6.51 -15.41
C VAL A 142 -2.80 5.18 -14.80
N ASP A 143 -2.75 4.10 -15.58
CA ASP A 143 -2.26 2.80 -15.10
C ASP A 143 -0.77 2.89 -14.72
N TRP A 144 0.05 3.56 -15.53
CA TRP A 144 1.46 3.81 -15.20
C TRP A 144 1.62 4.61 -13.91
N ALA A 145 0.86 5.69 -13.73
CA ALA A 145 0.90 6.48 -12.50
C ALA A 145 0.47 5.65 -11.28
N HIS A 146 -0.58 4.85 -11.41
CA HIS A 146 -1.01 3.93 -10.36
C HIS A 146 0.08 2.92 -9.99
N HIS A 147 0.68 2.25 -10.98
CA HIS A 147 1.66 1.21 -10.71
C HIS A 147 3.01 1.76 -10.23
N LEU A 148 3.53 2.83 -10.83
CA LEU A 148 4.84 3.37 -10.48
C LEU A 148 4.80 4.26 -9.25
N VAL A 149 3.83 5.16 -9.16
CA VAL A 149 3.75 6.11 -8.04
C VAL A 149 3.02 5.48 -6.87
N SER A 150 1.79 4.99 -7.07
CA SER A 150 0.99 4.50 -5.95
C SER A 150 1.41 3.14 -5.42
N ASN A 151 2.05 2.29 -6.23
CA ASN A 151 2.48 0.97 -5.80
C ASN A 151 4.00 0.85 -5.64
N MET A 152 4.82 1.15 -6.65
CA MET A 152 6.27 1.03 -6.50
C MET A 152 6.82 2.05 -5.50
N LEU A 153 6.68 3.36 -5.76
CA LEU A 153 7.27 4.40 -4.91
C LEU A 153 6.79 4.29 -3.45
N VAL A 154 5.47 4.19 -3.24
CA VAL A 154 4.88 4.01 -1.90
C VAL A 154 5.47 2.80 -1.19
N SER A 155 5.58 1.64 -1.86
CA SER A 155 6.08 0.42 -1.23
C SER A 155 7.59 0.45 -1.00
N PHE A 156 8.37 1.05 -1.90
CA PHE A 156 9.82 1.20 -1.73
C PHE A 156 10.17 2.16 -0.58
N LEU A 157 9.30 3.13 -0.28
CA LEU A 157 9.44 3.95 0.92
C LEU A 157 9.22 3.15 2.21
N CYS A 158 8.57 1.98 2.15
CA CYS A 158 8.29 1.16 3.32
C CYS A 158 9.51 0.37 3.80
N PHE A 159 10.25 -0.28 2.90
CA PHE A 159 11.33 -1.21 3.28
C PHE A 159 12.45 -0.63 4.17
N PRO A 160 12.85 0.64 4.04
CA PRO A 160 13.88 1.20 4.91
C PRO A 160 13.44 1.44 6.36
N PHE A 161 12.13 1.39 6.66
CA PHE A 161 11.58 1.76 7.95
C PHE A 161 10.67 0.69 8.53
N ASP A 162 10.59 0.66 9.86
CA ASP A 162 9.77 -0.29 10.62
C ASP A 162 8.39 0.33 10.85
N TYR A 163 7.41 -0.06 10.03
CA TYR A 163 6.02 0.39 10.11
C TYR A 163 5.13 -0.50 10.98
N GLY A 164 5.65 -1.63 11.47
CA GLY A 164 4.88 -2.65 12.18
C GLY A 164 3.70 -3.24 11.38
N PRO A 165 2.80 -3.97 12.07
CA PRO A 165 1.54 -4.48 11.52
C PRO A 165 0.66 -3.44 10.81
N LEU A 166 0.82 -2.15 11.11
CA LEU A 166 0.08 -1.09 10.43
C LEU A 166 0.40 -1.00 8.93
N MET A 167 1.59 -1.44 8.49
CA MET A 167 1.87 -1.61 7.06
C MET A 167 0.92 -2.60 6.40
N GLN A 168 0.68 -3.71 7.10
CA GLN A 168 -0.09 -4.85 6.64
C GLN A 168 -1.59 -4.52 6.62
N TRP A 169 -2.05 -3.67 7.54
CA TRP A 169 -3.35 -3.02 7.45
C TRP A 169 -3.52 -2.27 6.13
N GLY A 170 -2.56 -1.41 5.77
CA GLY A 170 -2.58 -0.70 4.49
C GLY A 170 -2.63 -1.67 3.30
N LEU A 171 -1.78 -2.70 3.33
CA LEU A 171 -1.72 -3.72 2.29
C LEU A 171 -3.05 -4.45 2.11
N PHE A 172 -3.74 -4.79 3.20
CA PHE A 172 -5.04 -5.46 3.19
C PHE A 172 -6.09 -4.68 2.40
N PHE A 173 -6.17 -3.35 2.59
CA PHE A 173 -7.18 -2.53 1.95
C PHE A 173 -6.77 -2.02 0.56
N ILE A 174 -5.49 -1.71 0.35
CA ILE A 174 -5.01 -1.17 -0.94
C ILE A 174 -5.00 -2.24 -2.03
N CYS A 175 -4.44 -3.41 -1.74
CA CYS A 175 -4.29 -4.46 -2.74
C CYS A 175 -4.83 -5.82 -2.31
N GLY A 176 -4.95 -6.11 -1.01
CA GLY A 176 -5.40 -7.41 -0.51
C GLY A 176 -6.87 -7.71 -0.81
N PHE A 177 -7.74 -7.59 0.20
CA PHE A 177 -9.09 -8.14 0.14
C PHE A 177 -9.97 -7.49 -0.94
N PRO A 178 -10.13 -6.15 -0.99
CA PRO A 178 -10.98 -5.52 -2.01
C PRO A 178 -10.49 -5.82 -3.43
N GLY A 179 -9.17 -5.78 -3.64
CA GLY A 179 -8.56 -6.11 -4.93
C GLY A 179 -8.76 -7.57 -5.32
N GLY A 180 -8.60 -8.50 -4.37
CA GLY A 180 -8.76 -9.93 -4.64
C GLY A 180 -10.16 -10.28 -5.15
N VAL A 181 -11.19 -9.70 -4.53
CA VAL A 181 -12.59 -9.88 -4.97
C VAL A 181 -12.81 -9.24 -6.35
N ASP A 182 -12.36 -8.01 -6.56
CA ASP A 182 -12.52 -7.31 -7.84
C ASP A 182 -11.89 -8.08 -9.01
N TYR A 183 -10.63 -8.47 -8.87
CA TYR A 183 -9.92 -9.22 -9.92
C TYR A 183 -10.49 -10.61 -10.17
N TYR A 184 -11.05 -11.26 -9.15
CA TYR A 184 -11.77 -12.51 -9.34
C TYR A 184 -13.04 -12.30 -10.18
N LEU A 185 -13.84 -11.28 -9.86
CA LEU A 185 -15.04 -10.93 -10.64
C LEU A 185 -14.68 -10.54 -12.08
N LEU A 186 -13.61 -9.78 -12.28
CA LEU A 186 -13.11 -9.46 -13.63
C LEU A 186 -12.70 -10.71 -14.41
N THR A 187 -12.18 -11.74 -13.73
CA THR A 187 -11.92 -13.05 -14.36
C THR A 187 -13.23 -13.71 -14.79
N LEU A 188 -14.25 -13.74 -13.92
CA LEU A 188 -15.56 -14.30 -14.24
C LEU A 188 -16.26 -13.56 -15.40
N VAL A 189 -16.14 -12.24 -15.48
CA VAL A 189 -16.63 -11.45 -16.61
C VAL A 189 -15.94 -11.87 -17.91
N LYS A 190 -14.62 -12.05 -17.90
CA LYS A 190 -13.85 -12.47 -19.09
C LYS A 190 -14.18 -13.89 -19.55
N LEU A 191 -14.56 -14.76 -18.62
CA LEU A 191 -15.05 -16.11 -18.89
C LEU A 191 -16.55 -16.16 -19.25
N GLY A 192 -17.24 -15.02 -19.28
CA GLY A 192 -18.67 -14.93 -19.59
C GLY A 192 -19.59 -15.49 -18.51
N SER A 193 -19.08 -15.72 -17.30
CA SER A 193 -19.85 -16.30 -16.18
C SER A 193 -20.74 -15.27 -15.47
N ILE A 194 -20.37 -13.99 -15.52
CA ILE A 194 -21.18 -12.89 -14.96
C ILE A 194 -21.17 -11.69 -15.91
N HIS A 195 -22.19 -10.82 -15.80
CA HIS A 195 -22.28 -9.60 -16.58
C HIS A 195 -21.32 -8.51 -16.04
N ALA A 196 -20.78 -7.68 -16.93
CA ALA A 196 -19.85 -6.60 -16.56
C ALA A 196 -20.48 -5.57 -15.59
N ALA A 197 -21.78 -5.29 -15.74
CA ALA A 197 -22.50 -4.40 -14.82
C ALA A 197 -22.53 -4.95 -13.38
N THR A 198 -22.63 -6.27 -13.21
CA THR A 198 -22.60 -6.91 -11.89
C THR A 198 -21.26 -6.70 -11.21
N GLU A 199 -20.14 -6.92 -11.92
CA GLU A 199 -18.80 -6.65 -11.39
C GLU A 199 -18.65 -5.18 -11.00
N LYS A 200 -19.05 -4.24 -11.86
CA LYS A 200 -18.92 -2.80 -11.59
C LYS A 200 -19.70 -2.34 -10.37
N ARG A 201 -20.92 -2.87 -10.16
CA ARG A 201 -21.72 -2.59 -8.96
C ARG A 201 -21.07 -3.10 -7.69
N VAL A 202 -20.50 -4.31 -7.72
CA VAL A 202 -19.77 -4.87 -6.57
C VAL A 202 -18.49 -4.07 -6.31
N ASN A 203 -17.72 -3.77 -7.35
CA ASN A 203 -16.49 -2.98 -7.27
C ASN A 203 -16.74 -1.60 -6.64
N ARG A 204 -17.84 -0.92 -7.03
CA ARG A 204 -18.29 0.32 -6.39
C ARG A 204 -18.50 0.15 -4.89
N VAL A 205 -19.27 -0.86 -4.48
CA VAL A 205 -19.55 -1.10 -3.06
C VAL A 205 -18.25 -1.41 -2.29
N LEU A 206 -17.38 -2.25 -2.83
CA LEU A 206 -16.08 -2.58 -2.24
C LEU A 206 -15.21 -1.32 -2.07
N ASN A 207 -15.13 -0.46 -3.09
CA ASN A 207 -14.31 0.74 -3.03
C ASN A 207 -14.85 1.78 -2.05
N THR A 208 -16.16 2.03 -2.09
CA THR A 208 -16.81 3.04 -1.24
C THR A 208 -16.87 2.63 0.23
N TRP A 209 -17.16 1.36 0.53
CA TRP A 209 -17.48 0.94 1.90
C TRP A 209 -16.36 0.16 2.60
N ILE A 210 -15.40 -0.40 1.85
CA ILE A 210 -14.35 -1.24 2.42
C ILE A 210 -12.97 -0.63 2.18
N ARG A 211 -12.57 -0.48 0.91
CA ARG A 211 -11.22 -0.04 0.55
C ARG A 211 -10.93 1.38 1.04
N ALA A 212 -11.70 2.37 0.59
CA ALA A 212 -11.38 3.76 0.90
C ALA A 212 -11.44 4.05 2.41
N PRO A 213 -12.49 3.62 3.16
CA PRO A 213 -12.50 3.77 4.61
C PRO A 213 -11.33 3.06 5.29
N GLY A 214 -11.00 1.83 4.88
CA GLY A 214 -9.88 1.08 5.46
C GLY A 214 -8.52 1.75 5.25
N ILE A 215 -8.27 2.29 4.04
CA ILE A 215 -7.05 3.08 3.77
C ILE A 215 -7.04 4.36 4.60
N VAL A 216 -8.17 5.07 4.69
CA VAL A 216 -8.24 6.34 5.43
C VAL A 216 -8.08 6.13 6.94
N CYS A 217 -8.56 5.01 7.49
CA CYS A 217 -8.36 4.64 8.90
C CYS A 217 -6.88 4.37 9.25
N TRP A 218 -6.01 4.14 8.27
CA TRP A 218 -4.57 3.99 8.51
C TRP A 218 -3.96 5.26 9.14
N MET A 219 -4.38 6.45 8.71
CA MET A 219 -3.83 7.72 9.22
C MET A 219 -4.07 7.95 10.72
N PRO A 220 -5.28 7.84 11.28
CA PRO A 220 -5.49 8.02 12.72
C PRO A 220 -4.75 6.97 13.56
N PHE A 221 -4.63 5.71 13.11
CA PHE A 221 -3.81 4.72 13.81
C PHE A 221 -2.33 5.09 13.83
N MET A 222 -1.80 5.54 12.69
CA MET A 222 -0.43 6.01 12.57
C MET A 222 -0.18 7.20 13.50
N LEU A 223 -1.07 8.20 13.49
CA LEU A 223 -0.97 9.38 14.35
C LEU A 223 -1.04 9.02 15.84
N ALA A 224 -1.92 8.08 16.22
CA ALA A 224 -2.02 7.60 17.59
C ALA A 224 -0.73 6.87 18.05
N CYS A 225 -0.19 5.98 17.21
CA CYS A 225 1.11 5.33 17.47
C CYS A 225 2.23 6.37 17.58
N ARG A 226 2.24 7.38 16.72
CA ARG A 226 3.24 8.44 16.72
C ARG A 226 3.17 9.30 17.99
N ALA A 227 1.97 9.68 18.42
CA ALA A 227 1.71 10.43 19.64
C ALA A 227 2.09 9.63 20.90
N ALA A 228 1.91 8.32 20.87
CA ALA A 228 2.34 7.40 21.93
C ALA A 228 3.85 7.11 21.95
N GLY A 229 4.63 7.68 21.03
CA GLY A 229 6.08 7.43 20.92
C GLY A 229 6.43 6.02 20.40
N LYS A 230 5.50 5.37 19.70
CA LYS A 230 5.62 3.99 19.21
C LYS A 230 6.06 3.88 17.75
N SER A 231 6.15 4.99 17.02
CA SER A 231 6.69 5.03 15.66
C SER A 231 8.19 5.31 15.66
N LYS A 232 8.94 4.53 14.87
CA LYS A 232 10.36 4.79 14.53
C LYS A 232 10.54 5.44 13.17
N VAL A 233 9.44 5.64 12.43
CA VAL A 233 9.44 6.17 11.06
C VAL A 233 9.58 7.70 11.12
N PRO A 234 10.45 8.33 10.30
CA PRO A 234 10.57 9.78 10.27
C PRO A 234 9.27 10.49 9.87
N ASP A 235 8.99 11.64 10.49
CA ASP A 235 7.73 12.37 10.32
C ASP A 235 7.44 12.77 8.88
N TRP A 236 8.47 13.16 8.11
CA TRP A 236 8.30 13.52 6.71
C TRP A 236 7.86 12.33 5.84
N VAL A 237 8.31 11.12 6.17
CA VAL A 237 7.90 9.88 5.46
C VAL A 237 6.45 9.56 5.82
N LEU A 238 6.07 9.72 7.08
CA LEU A 238 4.68 9.52 7.53
C LEU A 238 3.72 10.52 6.87
N ALA A 239 4.10 11.79 6.81
CA ALA A 239 3.33 12.82 6.12
C ALA A 239 3.16 12.50 4.63
N LEU A 240 4.24 12.09 3.96
CA LEU A 240 4.20 11.67 2.55
C LEU A 240 3.27 10.46 2.35
N GLN A 241 3.38 9.43 3.18
CA GLN A 241 2.51 8.25 3.10
C GLN A 241 1.04 8.58 3.37
N CYS A 242 0.75 9.49 4.31
CA CYS A 242 -0.62 9.98 4.52
C CYS A 242 -1.19 10.60 3.25
N ILE A 243 -0.44 11.51 2.61
CA ILE A 243 -0.90 12.19 1.39
C ILE A 243 -1.11 11.17 0.27
N LEU A 244 -0.11 10.31 0.01
CA LEU A 244 -0.16 9.34 -1.08
C LEU A 244 -1.30 8.33 -0.89
N ASN A 245 -1.47 7.78 0.31
CA ASN A 245 -2.55 6.84 0.61
C ASN A 245 -3.93 7.50 0.58
N PHE A 246 -4.06 8.72 1.08
CA PHE A 246 -5.33 9.46 1.04
C PHE A 246 -5.75 9.76 -0.39
N VAL A 247 -4.84 10.31 -1.20
CA VAL A 247 -5.09 10.60 -2.62
C VAL A 247 -5.43 9.32 -3.37
N ASN A 248 -4.71 8.22 -3.11
CA ASN A 248 -5.03 6.92 -3.71
C ASN A 248 -6.45 6.47 -3.36
N ALA A 249 -6.82 6.46 -2.08
CA ALA A 249 -8.13 6.04 -1.62
C ALA A 249 -9.26 6.84 -2.29
N MET A 250 -9.17 8.17 -2.21
CA MET A 250 -10.24 9.05 -2.71
C MET A 250 -10.33 9.05 -4.23
N TYR A 251 -9.19 9.09 -4.93
CA TYR A 251 -9.15 9.12 -6.39
C TYR A 251 -9.75 7.84 -7.00
N PHE A 252 -9.34 6.66 -6.51
CA PHE A 252 -9.84 5.40 -7.06
C PHE A 252 -11.29 5.14 -6.67
N GLN A 253 -11.73 5.59 -5.49
CA GLN A 253 -13.15 5.54 -5.12
C GLN A 253 -14.00 6.36 -6.11
N ASP A 254 -13.64 7.61 -6.36
CA ASP A 254 -14.36 8.49 -7.29
C ASP A 254 -14.44 7.87 -8.69
N ARG A 255 -13.31 7.38 -9.19
CA ARG A 255 -13.20 6.70 -10.49
C ARG A 255 -14.13 5.50 -10.63
N VAL A 256 -14.24 4.67 -9.60
CA VAL A 256 -15.10 3.47 -9.62
C VAL A 256 -16.57 3.87 -9.53
N VAL A 257 -16.92 4.86 -8.70
CA VAL A 257 -18.30 5.38 -8.60
C VAL A 257 -18.76 5.94 -9.93
N ALA A 258 -17.97 6.82 -10.55
CA ALA A 258 -18.27 7.40 -11.86
C ALA A 258 -18.41 6.33 -12.95
N ASN A 259 -17.49 5.35 -12.99
CA ASN A 259 -17.53 4.26 -13.96
C ASN A 259 -18.79 3.38 -13.79
N SER A 260 -19.18 3.06 -12.55
CA SER A 260 -20.40 2.31 -12.29
C SER A 260 -21.65 3.06 -12.78
N ALA A 261 -21.73 4.38 -12.54
CA ALA A 261 -22.86 5.19 -12.97
C ALA A 261 -23.00 5.23 -14.51
N VAL A 262 -21.88 5.38 -15.23
CA VAL A 262 -21.86 5.34 -16.70
C VAL A 262 -22.31 3.97 -17.23
N VAL A 263 -21.84 2.88 -16.62
CA VAL A 263 -22.22 1.51 -17.01
C VAL A 263 -23.71 1.24 -16.77
N ASP A 264 -24.24 1.68 -15.63
CA ASP A 264 -25.66 1.55 -15.31
C ASP A 264 -26.51 2.33 -16.33
N TRP A 265 -26.18 3.60 -16.62
CA TRP A 265 -26.89 4.41 -17.62
C TRP A 265 -26.84 3.78 -19.03
N CYS A 266 -25.67 3.31 -19.47
CA CYS A 266 -25.53 2.64 -20.77
C CYS A 266 -26.40 1.38 -20.85
N THR A 267 -26.46 0.61 -19.75
CA THR A 267 -27.27 -0.62 -19.67
C THR A 267 -28.76 -0.30 -19.74
N GLU A 268 -29.22 0.72 -19.02
CA GLU A 268 -30.63 1.15 -19.00
C GLU A 268 -31.11 1.70 -20.35
N ASN A 269 -30.22 2.35 -21.11
CA ASN A 269 -30.54 2.97 -22.40
C ASN A 269 -30.14 2.10 -23.60
N ALA A 270 -29.67 0.87 -23.39
CA ALA A 270 -29.17 -0.03 -24.43
C ALA A 270 -28.09 0.61 -25.34
N VAL A 271 -27.23 1.44 -24.76
CA VAL A 271 -26.12 2.11 -25.44
C VAL A 271 -24.83 1.33 -25.24
N ASP A 272 -24.06 1.07 -26.30
CA ASP A 272 -22.72 0.53 -26.16
C ASP A 272 -21.80 1.58 -25.52
N LYS A 273 -21.31 1.27 -24.32
CA LYS A 273 -20.41 2.13 -23.56
C LYS A 273 -19.19 2.59 -24.38
N ARG A 274 -18.62 1.73 -25.23
CA ARG A 274 -17.45 2.09 -26.04
C ARG A 274 -17.77 3.18 -27.05
N LEU A 275 -18.98 3.16 -27.60
CA LEU A 275 -19.45 4.21 -28.51
C LEU A 275 -19.70 5.51 -27.76
N ALA A 276 -20.26 5.44 -26.55
CA ALA A 276 -20.44 6.62 -25.69
C ALA A 276 -19.10 7.28 -25.31
N GLU A 277 -18.10 6.48 -24.95
CA GLU A 277 -16.75 6.99 -24.62
C GLU A 277 -16.02 7.55 -25.84
N ALA A 278 -16.18 6.93 -27.02
CA ALA A 278 -15.57 7.43 -28.26
C ALA A 278 -16.16 8.77 -28.71
N GLY A 279 -17.46 8.98 -28.53
CA GLY A 279 -18.14 10.24 -28.86
C GLY A 279 -17.71 11.42 -27.97
N ALA A 280 -17.46 11.16 -26.68
CA ALA A 280 -17.06 12.19 -25.73
C ALA A 280 -15.63 12.73 -25.96
N GLY A 281 -14.74 11.95 -26.57
CA GLY A 281 -13.38 12.37 -26.88
C GLY A 281 -13.23 13.21 -28.16
N ALA A 282 -14.32 13.34 -28.94
CA ALA A 282 -14.35 14.08 -30.20
C ALA A 282 -14.94 15.50 -30.09
N ALA A 283 -15.48 15.86 -28.93
CA ALA A 283 -16.06 17.17 -28.61
C ALA A 283 -15.08 18.02 -27.81
#